data_AF-A0AB39Y4L5-F1
#
_entry.id   AF-A0AB39Y4L5-F1
#
_cell.length_a   1.000
_cell.length_b   1.000
_cell.length_c   1.000
_cell.angle_alpha   90.00
_cell.angle_beta   90.00
_cell.angle_gamma   90.00
#
_symmetry.space_group_name_H-M   'P 1'
#
loop_
_entity.id
_entity.type
_entity.pdbx_description
1 polymer ?
#
loop_
_entity_poly.entity_id
_entity_poly.type
_entity_poly.pdbx_seq_one_letter_code
_entity_poly.pdbx_strand_id
1 'polypeptide(L)'
;MAMAWKRRRSPAAPQYDPAFGDKALSEACQDVAAGRWQGLRDLLAAGAPRDWDRRSHRIRLLADAAADRRVAEAWQASEPDSPDALVLRADIEVMRMFAVARRGTMPAVNRLDWTARICLQASEAAPEDPHPWVSLVTLARLYEGGHAAMGRWWQELCARDPYHREAHHQGLRYMSARWHGSHGQAYNFARDRAAAAPLGSPLAVLPQVARAEQYRHRAESEGRNSLDLLHHWSGDAGRWDLRTTMERWIGSRTAPQAQDVADLNHLAHGLVHADMLAEAATVFDLLDGRATRVPWAYTGDPEQQYVRWRARTRTAGR
;
A
#
# COMPACT_ATOMS: atom_id res chain seq x y z
N MET A 1 -24.16 -34.09 -19.29
CA MET A 1 -23.34 -32.99 -19.81
C MET A 1 -23.92 -31.66 -19.34
N ALA A 2 -23.45 -31.13 -18.20
CA ALA A 2 -23.89 -29.83 -17.70
C ALA A 2 -22.98 -28.73 -18.27
N MET A 3 -23.55 -27.84 -19.09
CA MET A 3 -22.83 -26.71 -19.67
C MET A 3 -22.46 -25.70 -18.57
N ALA A 4 -21.16 -25.53 -18.36
CA ALA A 4 -20.61 -24.45 -17.54
C ALA A 4 -20.87 -23.11 -18.25
N TRP A 5 -21.76 -22.31 -17.68
CA TRP A 5 -21.98 -20.93 -18.12
C TRP A 5 -20.74 -20.10 -17.75
N LYS A 6 -19.81 -19.95 -18.70
CA LYS A 6 -18.75 -18.94 -18.61
C LYS A 6 -19.44 -17.57 -18.57
N ARG A 7 -19.53 -16.99 -17.37
CA ARG A 7 -19.92 -15.59 -17.16
C ARG A 7 -19.06 -14.71 -18.07
N ARG A 8 -19.68 -14.17 -19.12
CA ARG A 8 -19.07 -13.17 -20.02
C ARG A 8 -18.84 -11.91 -19.17
N ARG A 9 -17.57 -11.54 -18.93
CA ARG A 9 -17.22 -10.28 -18.24
C ARG A 9 -17.77 -9.11 -19.06
N SER A 10 -18.60 -8.25 -18.46
CA SER A 10 -19.05 -7.01 -19.09
C SER A 10 -17.86 -6.05 -19.29
N PRO A 11 -17.75 -5.33 -20.42
CA PRO A 11 -16.70 -4.35 -20.67
C PRO A 11 -16.66 -3.18 -19.66
N ALA A 12 -17.66 -3.09 -18.77
CA ALA A 12 -17.76 -2.09 -17.71
C ALA A 12 -17.20 -2.53 -16.35
N ALA A 13 -16.84 -3.82 -16.17
CA ALA A 13 -16.37 -4.32 -14.89
C ALA A 13 -14.94 -3.81 -14.59
N PRO A 14 -14.64 -3.33 -13.37
CA PRO A 14 -13.30 -2.90 -13.01
C PRO A 14 -12.28 -4.05 -13.05
N GLN A 15 -11.05 -3.76 -13.48
CA GLN A 15 -9.96 -4.71 -13.42
C GLN A 15 -9.28 -4.66 -12.05
N TYR A 16 -9.39 -5.74 -11.29
CA TYR A 16 -8.63 -5.95 -10.07
C TYR A 16 -7.42 -6.83 -10.36
N ASP A 17 -6.23 -6.24 -10.28
CA ASP A 17 -4.95 -6.92 -10.42
C ASP A 17 -4.02 -6.46 -9.29
N PRO A 18 -3.78 -7.29 -8.26
CA PRO A 18 -2.88 -6.93 -7.16
C PRO A 18 -1.42 -6.71 -7.58
N ALA A 19 -0.99 -7.25 -8.72
CA ALA A 19 0.37 -7.08 -9.24
C ALA A 19 0.51 -5.86 -10.17
N PHE A 20 -0.58 -5.11 -10.40
CA PHE A 20 -0.62 -3.88 -11.19
C PHE A 20 0.04 -4.00 -12.58
N GLY A 21 -0.12 -5.15 -13.24
CA GLY A 21 0.46 -5.43 -14.55
C GLY A 21 1.83 -6.12 -14.53
N ASP A 22 2.44 -6.33 -13.35
CA ASP A 22 3.65 -7.15 -13.21
C ASP A 22 3.29 -8.64 -13.36
N LYS A 23 3.38 -9.13 -14.60
CA LYS A 23 3.06 -10.53 -14.94
C LYS A 23 3.99 -11.52 -14.24
N ALA A 24 5.28 -11.19 -14.14
CA ALA A 24 6.26 -12.06 -13.49
C ALA A 24 5.96 -12.19 -11.98
N LEU A 25 5.50 -11.12 -11.34
CA LEU A 25 5.00 -11.17 -9.97
C LEU A 25 3.74 -12.03 -9.84
N SER A 26 2.81 -11.92 -10.78
CA SER A 26 1.59 -12.75 -10.79
C SER A 26 1.90 -14.24 -10.92
N GLU A 27 2.84 -14.60 -11.79
CA GLU A 27 3.33 -15.98 -11.98
C GLU A 27 4.05 -16.49 -10.72
N ALA A 28 4.93 -15.68 -10.12
CA ALA A 28 5.61 -16.05 -8.88
C ALA A 28 4.62 -16.26 -7.71
N CYS A 29 3.53 -15.49 -7.62
CA CYS A 29 2.46 -15.74 -6.65
C CYS A 29 1.74 -17.08 -6.89
N GLN A 30 1.61 -17.53 -8.15
CA GLN A 30 1.05 -18.85 -8.45
C GLN A 30 2.03 -19.97 -8.05
N ASP A 31 3.34 -19.75 -8.21
CA ASP A 31 4.37 -20.65 -7.71
C ASP A 31 4.33 -20.79 -6.19
N VAL A 32 4.18 -19.68 -5.45
CA VAL A 32 3.95 -19.71 -3.99
C VAL A 32 2.76 -20.59 -3.64
N ALA A 33 1.64 -20.41 -4.35
CA ALA A 33 0.42 -21.18 -4.10
C ALA A 33 0.62 -22.68 -4.34
N ALA A 34 1.52 -23.05 -5.26
CA ALA A 34 1.94 -24.42 -5.55
C ALA A 34 3.12 -24.92 -4.68
N GLY A 35 3.61 -24.11 -3.72
CA GLY A 35 4.71 -24.46 -2.83
C GLY A 35 6.10 -24.42 -3.47
N ARG A 36 6.25 -23.79 -4.65
CA ARG A 36 7.53 -23.63 -5.35
C ARG A 36 8.16 -22.29 -4.99
N TRP A 37 9.45 -22.30 -4.67
CA TRP A 37 10.20 -21.08 -4.31
C TRP A 37 11.12 -20.57 -5.42
N GLN A 38 11.36 -21.33 -6.47
CA GLN A 38 12.31 -20.95 -7.52
C GLN A 38 11.86 -19.70 -8.29
N GLY A 39 10.57 -19.61 -8.65
CA GLY A 39 10.05 -18.44 -9.37
C GLY A 39 10.13 -17.13 -8.59
N LEU A 40 9.95 -17.18 -7.26
CA LEU A 40 10.10 -16.00 -6.40
C LEU A 40 11.58 -15.61 -6.17
N ARG A 41 12.51 -16.59 -6.12
CA ARG A 41 13.95 -16.30 -6.14
C ARG A 41 14.34 -15.59 -7.43
N ASP A 42 13.99 -16.20 -8.56
CA ASP A 42 14.41 -15.71 -9.88
C ASP A 42 13.82 -14.32 -10.16
N LEU A 43 12.58 -14.06 -9.71
CA LEU A 43 11.94 -12.73 -9.79
C LEU A 43 12.66 -11.66 -8.99
N LEU A 44 13.09 -11.97 -7.76
CA LEU A 44 13.80 -11.02 -6.89
C LEU A 44 15.22 -10.76 -7.39
N ALA A 45 15.90 -11.80 -7.91
CA ALA A 45 17.24 -11.69 -8.49
C ALA A 45 17.26 -10.91 -9.82
N ALA A 46 16.19 -10.99 -10.63
CA ALA A 46 16.10 -10.30 -11.92
C ALA A 46 15.77 -8.79 -11.82
N GLY A 47 15.60 -8.25 -10.61
CA GLY A 47 15.29 -6.83 -10.41
C GLY A 47 16.40 -5.89 -10.88
N ALA A 48 16.02 -4.71 -11.39
CA ALA A 48 16.99 -3.67 -11.67
C ALA A 48 17.66 -3.20 -10.35
N PRO A 49 18.98 -2.92 -10.34
CA PRO A 49 19.65 -2.41 -9.16
C PRO A 49 18.96 -1.16 -8.62
N ARG A 50 18.63 -1.15 -7.32
CA ARG A 50 18.00 -0.04 -6.60
C ARG A 50 16.62 0.40 -7.10
N ASP A 51 15.89 -0.40 -7.89
CA ASP A 51 14.44 -0.21 -8.11
C ASP A 51 13.65 -0.65 -6.86
N TRP A 52 13.82 0.12 -5.78
CA TRP A 52 13.28 -0.21 -4.46
C TRP A 52 11.76 -0.19 -4.41
N ASP A 53 11.11 0.67 -5.18
CA ASP A 53 9.65 0.73 -5.28
C ASP A 53 9.09 -0.59 -5.83
N ARG A 54 9.62 -1.07 -6.97
CA ARG A 54 9.20 -2.34 -7.55
C ARG A 54 9.56 -3.53 -6.69
N ARG A 55 10.78 -3.54 -6.13
CA ARG A 55 11.23 -4.61 -5.24
C ARG A 55 10.31 -4.72 -4.01
N SER A 56 9.99 -3.60 -3.37
CA SER A 56 9.09 -3.56 -2.23
C SER A 56 7.67 -3.98 -2.57
N HIS A 57 7.15 -3.58 -3.74
CA HIS A 57 5.85 -4.05 -4.22
C HIS A 57 5.83 -5.58 -4.37
N ARG A 58 6.86 -6.16 -5.01
CA ARG A 58 7.00 -7.60 -5.20
C ARG A 58 7.08 -8.35 -3.87
N ILE A 59 7.99 -7.94 -2.97
CA ILE A 59 8.14 -8.56 -1.65
C ILE A 59 6.81 -8.51 -0.89
N ARG A 60 6.14 -7.35 -0.88
CA ARG A 60 4.86 -7.18 -0.18
C ARG A 60 3.78 -8.15 -0.61
N LEU A 61 3.63 -8.36 -1.93
CA LEU A 61 2.60 -9.24 -2.48
C LEU A 61 2.98 -10.72 -2.35
N LEU A 62 4.25 -11.05 -2.56
CA LEU A 62 4.77 -12.41 -2.32
C LEU A 62 4.62 -12.80 -0.84
N ALA A 63 4.93 -11.88 0.08
CA ALA A 63 4.82 -12.13 1.51
C ALA A 63 3.38 -12.38 1.96
N ASP A 64 2.41 -11.63 1.42
CA ASP A 64 0.99 -11.86 1.67
C ASP A 64 0.54 -13.23 1.12
N ALA A 65 0.94 -13.57 -0.12
CA ALA A 65 0.64 -14.86 -0.73
C ALA A 65 1.28 -16.06 0.00
N ALA A 66 2.44 -15.85 0.65
CA ALA A 66 3.20 -16.87 1.35
C ALA A 66 2.91 -16.95 2.86
N ALA A 67 2.09 -16.06 3.42
CA ALA A 67 1.90 -15.94 4.87
C ALA A 67 1.40 -17.23 5.53
N ASP A 68 0.58 -18.03 4.84
CA ASP A 68 0.03 -19.30 5.29
C ASP A 68 0.72 -20.54 4.65
N ARG A 69 1.92 -20.34 4.08
CA ARG A 69 2.74 -21.38 3.44
C ARG A 69 4.12 -21.47 4.09
N ARG A 70 4.86 -22.54 3.77
CA ARG A 70 6.24 -22.76 4.24
C ARG A 70 7.30 -22.57 3.14
N VAL A 71 6.95 -21.84 2.08
CA VAL A 71 7.77 -21.69 0.88
C VAL A 71 9.08 -20.94 1.17
N ALA A 72 9.05 -19.92 2.04
CA ALA A 72 10.24 -19.18 2.43
C ALA A 72 11.18 -19.99 3.32
N GLU A 73 10.64 -20.81 4.23
CA GLU A 73 11.44 -21.75 5.01
C GLU A 73 12.13 -22.78 4.11
N ALA A 74 11.45 -23.29 3.09
CA ALA A 74 12.03 -24.22 2.12
C ALA A 74 13.13 -23.57 1.28
N TRP A 75 12.94 -22.32 0.86
CA TRP A 75 13.97 -21.55 0.16
C TRP A 75 15.18 -21.31 1.06
N GLN A 76 14.98 -20.80 2.27
CA GLN A 76 16.06 -20.52 3.22
C GLN A 76 16.81 -21.80 3.63
N ALA A 77 16.15 -22.95 3.73
CA ALA A 77 16.84 -24.22 3.97
C ALA A 77 17.75 -24.64 2.80
N SER A 78 17.38 -24.26 1.57
CA SER A 78 18.15 -24.57 0.36
C SER A 78 19.27 -23.55 0.10
N GLU A 79 19.03 -22.28 0.43
CA GLU A 79 19.94 -21.15 0.23
C GLU A 79 20.00 -20.29 1.51
N PRO A 80 20.71 -20.74 2.57
CA PRO A 80 20.65 -20.11 3.90
C PRO A 80 21.14 -18.67 3.98
N ASP A 81 22.14 -18.35 3.16
CA ASP A 81 22.80 -17.04 3.16
C ASP A 81 22.23 -16.08 2.10
N SER A 82 21.15 -16.47 1.41
CA SER A 82 20.51 -15.64 0.40
C SER A 82 19.89 -14.38 1.02
N PRO A 83 20.38 -13.16 0.70
CA PRO A 83 19.81 -11.93 1.26
C PRO A 83 18.34 -11.78 0.86
N ASP A 84 17.98 -12.11 -0.37
CA ASP A 84 16.59 -12.03 -0.85
C ASP A 84 15.65 -12.99 -0.08
N ALA A 85 16.12 -14.19 0.24
CA ALA A 85 15.36 -15.14 1.06
C ALA A 85 15.11 -14.58 2.47
N LEU A 86 16.14 -13.98 3.08
CA LEU A 86 16.04 -13.37 4.42
C LEU A 86 15.10 -12.16 4.43
N VAL A 87 15.18 -11.28 3.42
CA VAL A 87 14.29 -10.11 3.30
C VAL A 87 12.84 -10.54 3.10
N LEU A 88 12.57 -11.49 2.20
CA LEU A 88 11.21 -11.99 2.00
C LEU A 88 10.68 -12.70 3.25
N ARG A 89 11.54 -13.46 3.95
CA ARG A 89 11.20 -14.14 5.20
C ARG A 89 10.78 -13.15 6.29
N ALA A 90 11.54 -12.07 6.47
CA ALA A 90 11.22 -11.01 7.42
C ALA A 90 9.81 -10.48 7.20
N ASP A 91 9.46 -10.19 5.95
CA ASP A 91 8.17 -9.58 5.63
C ASP A 91 6.98 -10.56 5.71
N ILE A 92 7.21 -11.84 5.42
CA ILE A 92 6.24 -12.94 5.67
C ILE A 92 5.91 -13.03 7.15
N GLU A 93 6.91 -12.98 8.04
CA GLU A 93 6.67 -13.04 9.48
C GLU A 93 5.88 -11.83 9.99
N VAL A 94 6.16 -10.64 9.47
CA VAL A 94 5.31 -9.46 9.74
C VAL A 94 3.87 -9.69 9.28
N MET A 95 3.65 -10.24 8.08
CA MET A 95 2.29 -10.58 7.62
C MET A 95 1.59 -11.62 8.47
N ARG A 96 2.31 -12.63 8.98
CA ARG A 96 1.79 -13.62 9.93
C ARG A 96 1.34 -12.94 11.23
N MET A 97 2.09 -11.98 11.75
CA MET A 97 1.69 -11.22 12.95
C MET A 97 0.41 -10.40 12.70
N PHE A 98 0.30 -9.75 11.54
CA PHE A 98 -0.93 -9.05 11.17
C PHE A 98 -2.11 -10.00 10.92
N ALA A 99 -1.87 -11.21 10.40
CA ALA A 99 -2.93 -12.20 10.23
C ALA A 99 -3.51 -12.67 11.57
N VAL A 100 -2.68 -12.77 12.61
CA VAL A 100 -3.13 -13.04 13.99
C VAL A 100 -3.95 -11.86 14.53
N ALA A 101 -3.43 -10.63 14.40
CA ALA A 101 -4.14 -9.40 14.82
C ALA A 101 -5.52 -9.25 14.18
N ARG A 102 -5.65 -9.56 12.88
CA ARG A 102 -6.93 -9.52 12.14
C ARG A 102 -7.98 -10.50 12.66
N ARG A 103 -7.57 -11.56 13.37
CA ARG A 103 -8.50 -12.51 14.02
C ARG A 103 -8.98 -12.03 15.39
N GLY A 104 -8.61 -10.81 15.80
CA GLY A 104 -9.04 -10.21 17.07
C GLY A 104 -8.10 -10.49 18.23
N THR A 105 -6.92 -11.09 17.99
CA THR A 105 -5.93 -11.39 19.03
C THR A 105 -4.65 -10.63 18.76
N MET A 106 -4.20 -9.79 19.70
CA MET A 106 -2.89 -9.17 19.58
C MET A 106 -1.77 -10.21 19.76
N PRO A 107 -0.77 -10.27 18.85
CA PRO A 107 0.35 -11.17 19.01
C PRO A 107 1.11 -10.86 20.30
N ALA A 108 1.58 -11.91 20.99
CA ALA A 108 2.40 -11.75 22.18
C ALA A 108 3.72 -11.03 21.85
N VAL A 109 4.17 -10.15 22.76
CA VAL A 109 5.36 -9.29 22.57
C VAL A 109 6.60 -10.10 22.23
N ASN A 110 6.81 -11.25 22.86
CA ASN A 110 7.95 -12.14 22.54
C ASN A 110 7.97 -12.62 21.09
N ARG A 111 6.80 -12.80 20.44
CA ARG A 111 6.71 -13.15 19.01
C ARG A 111 6.98 -11.94 18.13
N LEU A 112 6.54 -10.76 18.55
CA LEU A 112 6.90 -9.50 17.88
C LEU A 112 8.41 -9.28 17.93
N ASP A 113 9.05 -9.45 19.09
CA ASP A 113 10.50 -9.28 19.26
C ASP A 113 11.31 -10.31 18.46
N TRP A 114 10.82 -11.54 18.38
CA TRP A 114 11.41 -12.54 17.50
C TRP A 114 11.30 -12.14 16.03
N THR A 115 10.15 -11.63 15.60
CA THR A 115 9.95 -11.13 14.23
C THR A 115 10.85 -9.92 13.94
N ALA A 116 10.97 -8.99 14.89
CA ALA A 116 11.85 -7.84 14.77
C ALA A 116 13.33 -8.26 14.60
N ARG A 117 13.78 -9.30 15.32
CA ARG A 117 15.12 -9.86 15.13
C ARG A 117 15.34 -10.43 13.73
N ILE A 118 14.36 -11.10 13.14
CA ILE A 118 14.45 -11.60 11.76
C ILE A 118 14.59 -10.43 10.79
N CYS A 119 13.79 -9.36 10.96
CA CYS A 119 13.92 -8.18 10.13
C CYS A 119 15.30 -7.50 10.28
N LEU A 120 15.85 -7.45 11.50
CA LEU A 120 17.20 -6.92 11.73
C LEU A 120 18.28 -7.80 11.05
N GLN A 121 18.18 -9.12 11.16
CA GLN A 121 19.08 -10.04 10.44
C GLN A 121 19.01 -9.85 8.92
N ALA A 122 17.80 -9.67 8.37
CA ALA A 122 17.63 -9.36 6.96
C ALA A 122 18.26 -8.02 6.58
N SER A 123 18.21 -7.01 7.46
CA SER A 123 18.88 -5.72 7.25
C SER A 123 20.41 -5.82 7.28
N GLU A 124 20.98 -6.75 8.04
CA GLU A 124 22.41 -7.02 8.07
C GLU A 124 22.88 -7.75 6.81
N ALA A 125 22.08 -8.71 6.32
CA ALA A 125 22.36 -9.47 5.10
C ALA A 125 22.19 -8.63 3.82
N ALA A 126 21.28 -7.66 3.82
CA ALA A 126 21.01 -6.76 2.70
C ALA A 126 21.13 -5.28 3.13
N PRO A 127 22.35 -4.79 3.43
CA PRO A 127 22.55 -3.49 4.07
C PRO A 127 22.10 -2.30 3.21
N GLU A 128 22.01 -2.43 1.90
CA GLU A 128 21.51 -1.37 1.01
C GLU A 128 19.98 -1.39 0.82
N ASP A 129 19.32 -2.50 1.17
CA ASP A 129 17.89 -2.70 0.93
C ASP A 129 17.06 -1.98 2.01
N PRO A 130 16.16 -1.04 1.64
CA PRO A 130 15.29 -0.38 2.61
C PRO A 130 14.17 -1.29 3.15
N HIS A 131 13.85 -2.41 2.50
CA HIS A 131 12.66 -3.21 2.80
C HIS A 131 12.62 -3.86 4.19
N PRO A 132 13.74 -4.37 4.75
CA PRO A 132 13.75 -4.84 6.14
C PRO A 132 13.32 -3.76 7.15
N TRP A 133 13.68 -2.50 6.89
CA TRP A 133 13.25 -1.36 7.70
C TRP A 133 11.77 -1.03 7.51
N VAL A 134 11.25 -1.17 6.28
CA VAL A 134 9.79 -1.09 6.02
C VAL A 134 9.05 -2.15 6.84
N SER A 135 9.58 -3.37 6.91
CA SER A 135 9.03 -4.48 7.69
C SER A 135 8.99 -4.15 9.19
N LEU A 136 10.08 -3.60 9.73
CA LEU A 136 10.17 -3.14 11.14
C LEU A 136 9.18 -2.01 11.45
N VAL A 137 9.10 -0.98 10.61
CA VAL A 137 8.12 0.12 10.75
C VAL A 137 6.68 -0.41 10.70
N THR A 138 6.42 -1.38 9.83
CA THR A 138 5.11 -2.03 9.70
C THR A 138 4.76 -2.80 10.98
N LEU A 139 5.70 -3.59 11.50
CA LEU A 139 5.59 -4.40 12.72
C LEU A 139 5.41 -3.54 13.98
N ALA A 140 6.07 -2.38 14.05
CA ALA A 140 6.02 -1.44 15.18
C ALA A 140 4.59 -1.06 15.59
N ARG A 141 3.64 -1.09 14.63
CA ARG A 141 2.22 -0.84 14.90
C ARG A 141 1.59 -1.87 15.83
N LEU A 142 2.03 -3.12 15.79
CA LEU A 142 1.47 -4.20 16.61
C LEU A 142 1.97 -4.20 18.06
N TYR A 143 2.97 -3.39 18.39
CA TYR A 143 3.39 -3.17 19.77
C TYR A 143 2.41 -2.23 20.47
N GLU A 144 2.02 -2.57 21.69
CA GLU A 144 1.23 -1.69 22.55
C GLU A 144 2.05 -0.43 22.88
N GLY A 145 1.47 0.75 22.63
CA GLY A 145 2.16 2.04 22.78
C GLY A 145 3.28 2.33 21.76
N GLY A 146 3.45 1.46 20.76
CA GLY A 146 4.47 1.59 19.72
C GLY A 146 5.81 0.97 20.13
N HIS A 147 6.85 1.22 19.33
CA HIS A 147 8.18 0.64 19.56
C HIS A 147 9.23 1.72 19.77
N ALA A 148 10.06 1.59 20.82
CA ALA A 148 11.06 2.60 21.18
C ALA A 148 12.09 2.88 20.07
N ALA A 149 12.43 1.86 19.27
CA ALA A 149 13.35 2.00 18.14
C ALA A 149 12.72 2.57 16.85
N MET A 150 11.43 2.91 16.84
CA MET A 150 10.72 3.38 15.64
C MET A 150 11.43 4.57 14.96
N GLY A 151 11.90 5.55 15.73
CA GLY A 151 12.64 6.69 15.20
C GLY A 151 13.94 6.29 14.51
N ARG A 152 14.70 5.35 15.10
CA ARG A 152 15.94 4.81 14.50
C ARG A 152 15.63 4.05 13.21
N TRP A 153 14.63 3.17 13.22
CA TRP A 153 14.24 2.41 12.02
C TRP A 153 13.81 3.32 10.88
N TRP A 154 13.11 4.41 11.19
CA TRP A 154 12.75 5.43 10.22
C TRP A 154 13.99 6.15 9.63
N GLN A 155 15.00 6.46 10.44
CA GLN A 155 16.26 7.05 9.97
C GLN A 155 17.03 6.11 9.03
N GLU A 156 17.15 4.84 9.40
CA GLU A 156 17.82 3.81 8.57
C GLU A 156 17.15 3.64 7.21
N LEU A 157 15.81 3.72 7.20
CA LEU A 157 15.02 3.70 5.97
C LEU A 157 15.33 4.92 5.10
N CYS A 158 15.24 6.12 5.67
CA CYS A 158 15.45 7.37 4.93
C CYS A 158 16.88 7.52 4.41
N ALA A 159 17.87 6.92 5.10
CA ALA A 159 19.26 6.91 4.67
C ALA A 159 19.48 6.10 3.37
N ARG A 160 18.64 5.09 3.10
CA ARG A 160 18.74 4.21 1.92
C ARG A 160 17.88 4.71 0.76
N ASP A 161 16.65 5.08 1.07
CA ASP A 161 15.70 5.64 0.12
C ASP A 161 14.75 6.64 0.82
N PRO A 162 15.07 7.95 0.78
CA PRO A 162 14.27 8.98 1.45
C PRO A 162 12.86 9.13 0.86
N TYR A 163 12.62 8.63 -0.36
CA TYR A 163 11.33 8.74 -1.04
C TYR A 163 10.65 7.37 -1.24
N HIS A 164 11.05 6.37 -0.46
CA HIS A 164 10.53 5.01 -0.55
C HIS A 164 9.01 4.96 -0.33
N ARG A 165 8.25 4.72 -1.40
CA ARG A 165 6.79 4.87 -1.41
C ARG A 165 6.10 4.05 -0.33
N GLU A 166 6.34 2.74 -0.26
CA GLU A 166 5.68 1.88 0.75
C GLU A 166 6.04 2.31 2.19
N ALA A 167 7.24 2.85 2.42
CA ALA A 167 7.67 3.27 3.74
C ALA A 167 6.84 4.43 4.26
N HIS A 168 6.64 5.45 3.44
CA HIS A 168 5.84 6.62 3.80
C HIS A 168 4.37 6.24 4.04
N HIS A 169 3.82 5.28 3.30
CA HIS A 169 2.47 4.77 3.59
C HIS A 169 2.42 4.01 4.93
N GLN A 170 3.44 3.21 5.28
CA GLN A 170 3.47 2.52 6.58
C GLN A 170 3.71 3.50 7.75
N GLY A 171 4.58 4.51 7.56
CA GLY A 171 4.80 5.59 8.52
C GLY A 171 3.52 6.41 8.76
N LEU A 172 2.80 6.77 7.70
CA LEU A 172 1.49 7.44 7.81
C LEU A 172 0.51 6.58 8.62
N ARG A 173 0.43 5.27 8.35
CA ARG A 173 -0.44 4.36 9.10
C ARG A 173 -0.03 4.28 10.57
N TYR A 174 1.27 4.25 10.88
CA TYR A 174 1.76 4.28 12.26
C TYR A 174 1.31 5.54 13.00
N MET A 175 1.38 6.71 12.34
CA MET A 175 0.99 8.02 12.91
C MET A 175 -0.52 8.26 12.93
N SER A 176 -1.34 7.35 12.41
CA SER A 176 -2.80 7.51 12.38
C SER A 176 -3.44 7.30 13.76
N ALA A 177 -4.62 7.90 13.95
CA ALA A 177 -5.42 7.77 15.18
C ALA A 177 -5.81 6.31 15.52
N ARG A 178 -5.79 5.42 14.52
CA ARG A 178 -6.05 3.99 14.71
C ARG A 178 -4.88 3.26 15.38
N TRP A 179 -3.69 3.84 15.37
CA TRP A 179 -2.48 3.24 15.92
C TRP A 179 -1.88 4.16 16.98
N HIS A 180 -0.73 4.79 16.72
CA HIS A 180 0.08 5.45 17.76
C HIS A 180 0.11 6.98 17.64
N GLY A 181 -0.78 7.56 16.84
CA GLY A 181 -0.86 9.00 16.66
C GLY A 181 -2.28 9.54 16.67
N SER A 182 -2.51 10.56 15.85
CA SER A 182 -3.78 11.29 15.77
C SER A 182 -4.04 11.72 14.33
N HIS A 183 -5.26 12.17 14.04
CA HIS A 183 -5.57 12.71 12.71
C HIS A 183 -4.65 13.88 12.33
N GLY A 184 -4.38 14.79 13.26
CA GLY A 184 -3.47 15.91 13.05
C GLY A 184 -2.03 15.46 12.78
N GLN A 185 -1.51 14.52 13.55
CA GLN A 185 -0.15 13.98 13.35
C GLN A 185 0.00 13.27 12.00
N ALA A 186 -0.93 12.39 11.64
CA ALA A 186 -0.90 11.70 10.34
C ALA A 186 -0.97 12.68 9.16
N TYR A 187 -1.78 13.73 9.30
CA TYR A 187 -1.97 14.71 8.25
C TYR A 187 -0.77 15.65 8.09
N ASN A 188 -0.20 16.12 9.20
CA ASN A 188 1.05 16.89 9.18
C ASN A 188 2.18 16.07 8.56
N PHE A 189 2.35 14.81 9.00
CA PHE A 189 3.31 13.89 8.40
C PHE A 189 3.09 13.76 6.89
N ALA A 190 1.85 13.52 6.46
CA ALA A 190 1.51 13.35 5.05
C ALA A 190 1.84 14.60 4.20
N ARG A 191 1.49 15.80 4.69
CA ARG A 191 1.79 17.07 4.02
C ARG A 191 3.28 17.36 3.96
N ASP A 192 4.00 17.16 5.05
CA ASP A 192 5.45 17.37 5.09
C ASP A 192 6.17 16.46 4.10
N ARG A 193 5.79 15.16 4.07
CA ARG A 193 6.38 14.20 3.13
C ARG A 193 6.02 14.53 1.68
N ALA A 194 4.78 14.90 1.40
CA ALA A 194 4.34 15.30 0.06
C ALA A 194 5.05 16.57 -0.45
N ALA A 195 5.27 17.55 0.44
CA ALA A 195 5.97 18.79 0.10
C ALA A 195 7.47 18.56 -0.15
N ALA A 196 8.10 17.67 0.61
CA ALA A 196 9.52 17.34 0.48
C ALA A 196 9.84 16.39 -0.70
N ALA A 197 8.82 15.71 -1.25
CA ALA A 197 9.00 14.78 -2.36
C ALA A 197 9.32 15.51 -3.68
N PRO A 198 10.15 14.90 -4.56
CA PRO A 198 10.42 15.45 -5.89
C PRO A 198 9.14 15.59 -6.72
N LEU A 199 9.15 16.51 -7.68
CA LEU A 199 8.07 16.60 -8.67
C LEU A 199 7.97 15.27 -9.44
N GLY A 200 6.73 14.87 -9.74
CA GLY A 200 6.40 13.58 -10.35
C GLY A 200 6.33 12.41 -9.37
N SER A 201 6.62 12.61 -8.08
CA SER A 201 6.55 11.56 -7.06
C SER A 201 5.11 11.23 -6.65
N PRO A 202 4.74 9.92 -6.52
CA PRO A 202 3.43 9.52 -6.03
C PRO A 202 3.21 9.89 -4.55
N LEU A 203 4.28 10.20 -3.80
CA LEU A 203 4.16 10.65 -2.40
C LEU A 203 3.33 11.94 -2.25
N ALA A 204 3.12 12.70 -3.32
CA ALA A 204 2.20 13.83 -3.31
C ALA A 204 0.75 13.43 -2.95
N VAL A 205 0.39 12.14 -3.03
CA VAL A 205 -0.95 11.62 -2.69
C VAL A 205 -1.16 11.34 -1.20
N LEU A 206 -0.10 11.40 -0.38
CA LEU A 206 -0.19 11.05 1.05
C LEU A 206 -1.28 11.82 1.81
N PRO A 207 -1.54 13.13 1.57
CA PRO A 207 -2.64 13.84 2.24
C PRO A 207 -4.01 13.20 1.98
N GLN A 208 -4.24 12.67 0.79
CA GLN A 208 -5.48 11.96 0.43
C GLN A 208 -5.55 10.59 1.12
N VAL A 209 -4.41 9.90 1.24
CA VAL A 209 -4.33 8.65 2.01
C VAL A 209 -4.64 8.90 3.50
N ALA A 210 -4.08 9.96 4.09
CA ALA A 210 -4.36 10.34 5.48
C ALA A 210 -5.84 10.66 5.70
N ARG A 211 -6.47 11.39 4.77
CA ARG A 211 -7.92 11.66 4.80
C ARG A 211 -8.75 10.41 4.68
N ALA A 212 -8.38 9.46 3.81
CA ALA A 212 -9.09 8.20 3.67
C ALA A 212 -9.00 7.35 4.96
N GLU A 213 -7.82 7.29 5.58
CA GLU A 213 -7.64 6.60 6.87
C GLU A 213 -8.38 7.29 8.03
N GLN A 214 -8.41 8.62 8.06
CA GLN A 214 -9.23 9.37 9.01
C GLN A 214 -10.71 9.04 8.84
N TYR A 215 -11.23 9.10 7.61
CA TYR A 215 -12.62 8.77 7.33
C TYR A 215 -12.95 7.36 7.80
N ARG A 216 -12.10 6.38 7.46
CA ARG A 216 -12.27 4.99 7.88
C ARG A 216 -12.38 4.88 9.39
N HIS A 217 -11.44 5.48 10.12
CA HIS A 217 -11.42 5.39 11.58
C HIS A 217 -12.68 6.01 12.19
N ARG A 218 -13.09 7.19 11.72
CA ARG A 218 -14.31 7.87 12.19
C ARG A 218 -15.57 7.11 11.83
N ALA A 219 -15.65 6.55 10.63
CA ALA A 219 -16.77 5.69 10.23
C ALA A 219 -16.87 4.42 11.08
N GLU A 220 -15.75 3.87 11.54
CA GLU A 220 -15.68 2.72 12.45
C GLU A 220 -16.07 3.10 13.90
N SER A 221 -15.72 4.30 14.38
CA SER A 221 -15.94 4.72 15.78
C SER A 221 -17.24 5.50 16.03
N GLU A 222 -17.63 6.39 15.12
CA GLU A 222 -18.79 7.29 15.22
C GLU A 222 -20.00 6.81 14.42
N GLY A 223 -19.78 5.86 13.50
CA GLY A 223 -20.78 5.40 12.54
C GLY A 223 -20.84 6.26 11.26
N ARG A 224 -21.24 5.64 10.15
CA ARG A 224 -21.15 6.22 8.79
C ARG A 224 -22.08 7.40 8.50
N ASN A 225 -23.09 7.63 9.34
CA ASN A 225 -24.15 8.61 9.11
C ASN A 225 -23.94 9.94 9.85
N SER A 226 -22.76 10.18 10.45
CA SER A 226 -22.51 11.46 11.11
C SER A 226 -22.45 12.60 10.09
N LEU A 227 -23.10 13.73 10.41
CA LEU A 227 -23.18 14.90 9.52
C LEU A 227 -21.78 15.43 9.13
N ASP A 228 -20.83 15.32 10.04
CA ASP A 228 -19.45 15.77 9.82
C ASP A 228 -18.71 14.91 8.77
N LEU A 229 -19.05 13.62 8.65
CA LEU A 229 -18.49 12.74 7.61
C LEU A 229 -19.02 13.08 6.20
N LEU A 230 -20.18 13.75 6.07
CA LEU A 230 -20.72 14.19 4.78
C LEU A 230 -19.87 15.29 4.13
N HIS A 231 -19.17 16.09 4.94
CA HIS A 231 -18.35 17.21 4.47
C HIS A 231 -16.84 16.94 4.56
N HIS A 232 -16.45 15.70 4.86
CA HIS A 232 -15.06 15.30 5.13
C HIS A 232 -14.05 15.66 4.02
N TRP A 233 -14.48 15.62 2.75
CA TRP A 233 -13.65 15.97 1.58
C TRP A 233 -13.93 17.38 1.02
N SER A 234 -15.03 18.02 1.43
CA SER A 234 -15.54 19.24 0.81
C SER A 234 -14.95 20.53 1.39
N GLY A 235 -13.98 20.45 2.31
CA GLY A 235 -13.29 21.62 2.85
C GLY A 235 -12.21 22.17 1.91
N ASP A 236 -11.98 23.49 1.96
CA ASP A 236 -11.01 24.17 1.08
C ASP A 236 -9.59 23.63 1.22
N ALA A 237 -9.19 23.26 2.44
CA ALA A 237 -7.90 22.62 2.70
C ALA A 237 -7.76 21.28 1.98
N GLY A 238 -8.83 20.49 1.85
CA GLY A 238 -8.84 19.22 1.13
C GLY A 238 -8.73 19.42 -0.38
N ARG A 239 -9.51 20.35 -0.93
CA ARG A 239 -9.42 20.75 -2.34
C ARG A 239 -8.05 21.34 -2.70
N TRP A 240 -7.44 22.10 -1.79
CA TRP A 240 -6.09 22.63 -1.99
C TRP A 240 -5.06 21.50 -2.10
N ASP A 241 -5.07 20.52 -1.18
CA ASP A 241 -4.15 19.39 -1.28
C ASP A 241 -4.37 18.58 -2.57
N LEU A 242 -5.63 18.37 -2.98
CA LEU A 242 -5.94 17.67 -4.24
C LEU A 242 -5.37 18.39 -5.47
N ARG A 243 -5.53 19.72 -5.55
CA ARG A 243 -4.92 20.53 -6.62
C ARG A 243 -3.40 20.43 -6.60
N THR A 244 -2.79 20.54 -5.42
CA THR A 244 -1.34 20.40 -5.25
C THR A 244 -0.86 19.01 -5.69
N THR A 245 -1.58 17.94 -5.37
CA THR A 245 -1.26 16.58 -5.84
C THR A 245 -1.38 16.47 -7.36
N MET A 246 -2.44 17.02 -7.96
CA MET A 246 -2.59 17.05 -9.43
C MET A 246 -1.43 17.76 -10.11
N GLU A 247 -1.02 18.92 -9.62
CA GLU A 247 0.09 19.69 -10.20
C GLU A 247 1.44 18.98 -10.02
N ARG A 248 1.78 18.63 -8.77
CA ARG A 248 3.11 18.10 -8.44
C ARG A 248 3.34 16.68 -8.91
N TRP A 249 2.31 15.84 -8.94
CA TRP A 249 2.43 14.46 -9.41
C TRP A 249 1.93 14.32 -10.83
N ILE A 250 0.64 14.56 -11.09
CA ILE A 250 0.06 14.30 -12.42
C ILE A 250 0.64 15.24 -13.49
N GLY A 251 0.85 16.51 -13.17
CA GLY A 251 1.43 17.49 -14.10
C GLY A 251 2.93 17.31 -14.37
N SER A 252 3.66 16.61 -13.49
CA SER A 252 5.12 16.47 -13.56
C SER A 252 5.60 15.02 -13.66
N ARG A 253 4.70 14.03 -13.81
CA ARG A 253 5.07 12.62 -13.89
C ARG A 253 5.71 12.28 -15.23
N THR A 254 6.77 11.48 -15.20
CA THR A 254 7.52 11.05 -16.39
C THR A 254 7.31 9.59 -16.75
N ALA A 255 7.04 8.74 -15.75
CA ALA A 255 6.76 7.31 -15.94
C ALA A 255 5.81 6.77 -14.85
N PRO A 256 5.15 5.63 -15.08
CA PRO A 256 4.44 4.90 -14.03
C PRO A 256 5.38 4.29 -12.99
N GLN A 257 5.01 4.38 -11.71
CA GLN A 257 5.64 3.68 -10.59
C GLN A 257 5.02 2.29 -10.37
N ALA A 258 5.66 1.41 -9.57
CA ALA A 258 5.20 0.03 -9.39
C ALA A 258 3.83 -0.06 -8.71
N GLN A 259 3.53 0.84 -7.78
CA GLN A 259 2.25 0.89 -7.06
C GLN A 259 1.30 2.01 -7.56
N ASP A 260 1.56 2.58 -8.75
CA ASP A 260 0.86 3.73 -9.32
C ASP A 260 -0.67 3.58 -9.34
N VAL A 261 -1.18 2.39 -9.66
CA VAL A 261 -2.62 2.10 -9.67
C VAL A 261 -3.25 2.32 -8.28
N ALA A 262 -2.56 1.92 -7.21
CA ALA A 262 -3.07 2.10 -5.84
C ALA A 262 -3.14 3.58 -5.45
N ASP A 263 -2.13 4.36 -5.84
CA ASP A 263 -2.05 5.78 -5.52
C ASP A 263 -3.06 6.60 -6.34
N LEU A 264 -3.21 6.27 -7.63
CA LEU A 264 -4.20 6.91 -8.50
C LEU A 264 -5.63 6.63 -8.02
N ASN A 265 -5.91 5.45 -7.46
CA ASN A 265 -7.21 5.17 -6.86
C ASN A 265 -7.47 6.01 -5.60
N HIS A 266 -6.45 6.36 -4.81
CA HIS A 266 -6.60 7.30 -3.69
C HIS A 266 -6.87 8.73 -4.17
N LEU A 267 -6.16 9.17 -5.20
CA LEU A 267 -6.37 10.48 -5.80
C LEU A 267 -7.77 10.60 -6.41
N ALA A 268 -8.18 9.63 -7.24
CA ALA A 268 -9.50 9.60 -7.86
C ALA A 268 -10.62 9.62 -6.81
N HIS A 269 -10.48 8.81 -5.75
CA HIS A 269 -11.43 8.79 -4.63
C HIS A 269 -11.56 10.16 -3.95
N GLY A 270 -10.43 10.81 -3.64
CA GLY A 270 -10.44 12.14 -3.05
C GLY A 270 -11.09 13.19 -3.96
N LEU A 271 -10.77 13.19 -5.27
CA LEU A 271 -11.30 14.15 -6.23
C LEU A 271 -12.82 14.03 -6.39
N VAL A 272 -13.36 12.82 -6.52
CA VAL A 272 -14.81 12.63 -6.71
C VAL A 272 -15.61 12.99 -5.46
N HIS A 273 -15.06 12.73 -4.27
CA HIS A 273 -15.70 13.11 -3.01
C HIS A 273 -15.57 14.61 -2.71
N ALA A 274 -14.61 15.31 -3.33
CA ALA A 274 -14.47 16.76 -3.28
C ALA A 274 -15.21 17.51 -4.42
N ASP A 275 -15.99 16.78 -5.24
CA ASP A 275 -16.71 17.27 -6.44
C ASP A 275 -15.81 17.89 -7.52
N MET A 276 -14.54 17.50 -7.58
CA MET A 276 -13.55 17.91 -8.58
C MET A 276 -13.59 16.95 -9.79
N LEU A 277 -14.72 16.90 -10.48
CA LEU A 277 -15.02 15.85 -11.46
C LEU A 277 -14.17 15.92 -12.75
N ALA A 278 -13.74 17.12 -13.14
CA ALA A 278 -12.89 17.30 -14.33
C ALA A 278 -11.50 16.71 -14.11
N GLU A 279 -10.87 17.03 -12.97
CA GLU A 279 -9.60 16.44 -12.56
C GLU A 279 -9.71 14.94 -12.33
N ALA A 280 -10.84 14.48 -11.74
CA ALA A 280 -11.09 13.06 -11.56
C ALA A 280 -11.16 12.32 -12.90
N ALA A 281 -11.73 12.92 -13.96
CA ALA A 281 -11.77 12.32 -15.29
C ALA A 281 -10.36 12.02 -15.80
N THR A 282 -9.43 12.98 -15.70
CA THR A 282 -8.02 12.80 -16.06
C THR A 282 -7.39 11.61 -15.32
N VAL A 283 -7.66 11.47 -14.03
CA VAL A 283 -7.12 10.35 -13.23
C VAL A 283 -7.76 9.01 -13.62
N PHE A 284 -9.06 8.98 -13.93
CA PHE A 284 -9.72 7.77 -14.41
C PHE A 284 -9.22 7.30 -15.78
N ASP A 285 -8.82 8.23 -16.64
CA ASP A 285 -8.19 7.90 -17.92
C ASP A 285 -6.81 7.26 -17.71
N LEU A 286 -6.00 7.78 -16.78
CA LEU A 286 -4.72 7.16 -16.37
C LEU A 286 -4.89 5.75 -15.75
N LEU A 287 -5.97 5.56 -14.98
CA LEU A 287 -6.29 4.27 -14.39
C LEU A 287 -6.67 3.23 -15.44
N ASP A 288 -7.26 3.65 -16.56
CA ASP A 288 -7.73 2.78 -17.65
C ASP A 288 -8.58 1.59 -17.15
N GLY A 289 -9.51 1.88 -16.22
CA GLY A 289 -10.40 0.85 -15.65
C GLY A 289 -9.76 -0.08 -14.62
N ARG A 290 -8.47 0.10 -14.29
CA ARG A 290 -7.80 -0.60 -13.18
C ARG A 290 -8.26 -0.01 -11.85
N ALA A 291 -8.76 -0.88 -10.98
CA ALA A 291 -9.32 -0.50 -9.69
C ALA A 291 -8.65 -1.25 -8.54
N THR A 292 -8.64 -0.62 -7.37
CA THR A 292 -8.28 -1.25 -6.10
C THR A 292 -9.49 -1.34 -5.18
N ARG A 293 -9.45 -2.20 -4.16
CA ARG A 293 -10.53 -2.22 -3.16
C ARG A 293 -10.49 -1.00 -2.25
N VAL A 294 -9.31 -0.64 -1.76
CA VAL A 294 -9.06 0.58 -0.97
C VAL A 294 -8.64 1.69 -1.93
N PRO A 295 -9.20 2.91 -1.80
CA PRO A 295 -10.03 3.39 -0.70
C PRO A 295 -11.55 3.21 -0.87
N TRP A 296 -12.04 2.74 -2.01
CA TRP A 296 -13.48 2.67 -2.32
C TRP A 296 -14.30 1.88 -1.30
N ALA A 297 -13.72 0.83 -0.71
CA ALA A 297 -14.32 0.03 0.35
C ALA A 297 -14.63 0.82 1.63
N TYR A 298 -14.01 1.99 1.83
CA TYR A 298 -14.24 2.84 3.00
C TYR A 298 -15.60 3.54 2.89
N THR A 299 -16.02 3.94 1.69
CA THR A 299 -17.26 4.71 1.45
C THR A 299 -18.41 3.88 0.87
N GLY A 300 -18.23 2.58 0.64
CA GLY A 300 -19.29 1.67 0.19
C GLY A 300 -18.77 0.37 -0.41
N ASP A 301 -19.60 -0.28 -1.23
CA ASP A 301 -19.14 -1.40 -2.05
C ASP A 301 -18.12 -0.90 -3.09
N PRO A 302 -16.89 -1.46 -3.14
CA PRO A 302 -15.81 -0.88 -3.93
C PRO A 302 -16.08 -0.93 -5.44
N GLU A 303 -16.74 -1.98 -5.93
CA GLU A 303 -17.04 -2.13 -7.36
C GLU A 303 -18.11 -1.12 -7.79
N GLN A 304 -19.21 -1.05 -7.03
CA GLN A 304 -20.28 -0.09 -7.30
C GLN A 304 -19.80 1.36 -7.22
N GLN A 305 -18.99 1.69 -6.20
CA GLN A 305 -18.44 3.04 -6.06
C GLN A 305 -17.56 3.42 -7.24
N TYR A 306 -16.59 2.57 -7.62
CA TYR A 306 -15.69 2.83 -8.73
C TYR A 306 -16.45 3.00 -10.05
N VAL A 307 -17.35 2.07 -10.38
CA VAL A 307 -18.15 2.11 -11.61
C VAL A 307 -19.02 3.36 -11.66
N ARG A 308 -19.72 3.68 -10.57
CA ARG A 308 -20.58 4.87 -10.46
C ARG A 308 -19.80 6.15 -10.75
N TRP A 309 -18.66 6.33 -10.08
CA TRP A 309 -17.89 7.56 -10.20
C TRP A 309 -17.19 7.69 -11.56
N ARG A 310 -16.64 6.60 -12.10
CA ARG A 310 -16.08 6.57 -13.46
C ARG A 310 -17.13 6.93 -14.53
N ALA A 311 -18.38 6.50 -14.37
CA ALA A 311 -19.45 6.87 -15.28
C ALA A 311 -19.86 8.35 -15.15
N ARG A 312 -19.92 8.87 -13.92
CA ARG A 312 -20.27 10.26 -13.65
C ARG A 312 -19.23 11.25 -14.18
N THR A 313 -17.94 10.98 -14.01
CA THR A 313 -16.86 11.87 -14.52
C THR A 313 -16.87 11.97 -16.05
N ARG A 314 -17.15 10.86 -16.76
CA ARG A 314 -17.32 10.86 -18.23
C ARG A 314 -18.48 11.72 -18.73
N THR A 315 -19.51 11.88 -17.92
CA THR A 315 -20.68 12.70 -18.26
C THR A 315 -20.42 14.17 -17.96
N ALA A 316 -19.67 14.47 -16.90
CA ALA A 316 -19.30 15.83 -16.50
C ALA A 316 -18.19 16.46 -17.35
N GLY A 317 -17.37 15.65 -18.03
CA GLY A 317 -16.32 16.12 -18.95
C GLY A 317 -16.78 16.35 -20.39
N ARG A 318 -18.07 16.22 -20.70
CA ARG A 318 -18.70 16.58 -21.97
C ARG A 318 -19.44 17.90 -21.82
#